data_AF-A0A524IXE1-F1
#
_entry.id   AF-A0A524IXE1-F1
#
_cell.length_a   1.000
_cell.length_b   1.000
_cell.length_c   1.000
_cell.angle_alpha   90.00
_cell.angle_beta   90.00
_cell.angle_gamma   90.00
#
_symmetry.space_group_name_H-M   'P 1'
#
loop_
_entity.id
_entity.type
_entity.pdbx_description
1 polymer ?
#
loop_
_entity_poly.entity_id
_entity_poly.type
_entity_poly.pdbx_seq_one_letter_code
_entity_poly.pdbx_strand_id
1 'polypeptide(L)'
;MLNHPYETWDHLQVLLAEMQVLFQNFLSLLNKEERLLLVLDRQGVADITEKKEQVLDGMHRYEQQVMGVMHQLAGSEHQGHLGGWLRNVPHRHAVSANTIFHELIGLIQKIQEQGKKNESLIRRTQHVVREAINLIYTGLGTGP
;
A
#
# COMPACT_ATOMS: atom_id res chain seq x y z
N MET A 1 -35.94 43.15 -23.17
CA MET A 1 -34.75 42.39 -22.74
C MET A 1 -35.06 40.91 -22.91
N LEU A 2 -34.75 40.34 -24.08
CA LEU A 2 -35.16 38.99 -24.51
C LEU A 2 -34.02 38.31 -25.31
N ASN A 3 -32.78 38.38 -24.83
CA ASN A 3 -31.59 37.95 -25.57
C ASN A 3 -30.70 36.93 -24.82
N HIS A 4 -31.23 36.06 -23.95
CA HIS A 4 -30.36 35.13 -23.19
C HIS A 4 -30.54 33.62 -23.38
N PRO A 5 -31.58 33.05 -24.05
CA PRO A 5 -31.65 31.60 -24.19
C PRO A 5 -30.58 31.07 -25.17
N TYR A 6 -30.33 31.75 -26.29
CA TYR A 6 -29.34 31.32 -27.29
C TYR A 6 -27.90 31.39 -26.75
N GLU A 7 -27.52 32.48 -26.07
CA GLU A 7 -26.21 32.62 -25.43
C GLU A 7 -25.97 31.54 -24.35
N THR A 8 -27.02 31.13 -23.63
CA THR A 8 -26.95 30.05 -22.64
C THR A 8 -26.74 28.68 -23.31
N TRP A 9 -27.38 28.43 -24.45
CA TRP A 9 -27.19 27.20 -25.24
C TRP A 9 -25.81 27.10 -25.86
N ASP A 10 -25.30 28.21 -26.42
CA ASP A 10 -23.96 28.29 -26.98
C ASP A 10 -22.91 28.06 -25.89
N HIS A 11 -23.09 28.65 -24.70
CA HIS A 11 -22.21 28.43 -23.56
C HIS A 11 -22.23 26.97 -23.08
N LEU A 12 -23.42 26.35 -22.99
CA LEU A 12 -23.54 24.94 -22.64
C LEU A 12 -22.86 24.02 -23.67
N GLN A 13 -22.99 24.32 -24.97
CA GLN A 13 -22.31 23.56 -26.03
C GLN A 13 -20.79 23.64 -25.90
N VAL A 14 -20.24 24.82 -25.60
CA VAL A 14 -18.79 24.98 -25.35
C VAL A 14 -18.36 24.14 -24.15
N LEU A 15 -19.08 24.20 -23.01
CA LEU A 15 -18.76 23.41 -21.83
C LEU A 15 -18.81 21.90 -22.10
N LEU A 16 -19.83 21.43 -22.84
CA LEU A 16 -19.95 20.01 -23.20
C LEU A 16 -18.83 19.56 -24.15
N ALA A 17 -18.43 20.41 -25.10
CA ALA A 17 -17.31 20.11 -25.99
C ALA A 17 -15.98 20.05 -25.23
N GLU A 18 -15.72 20.98 -24.31
CA GLU A 18 -14.54 20.95 -23.43
C GLU A 18 -14.53 19.69 -22.55
N MET A 19 -15.67 19.32 -21.98
CA MET A 19 -15.81 18.12 -21.17
C MET A 19 -15.58 16.84 -21.99
N GLN A 20 -16.07 16.79 -23.23
CA GLN A 20 -15.83 15.68 -24.16
C GLN A 20 -14.33 15.52 -24.44
N VAL A 21 -13.62 16.61 -24.70
CA VAL A 21 -12.16 16.58 -24.93
C VAL A 21 -11.43 16.07 -23.68
N LEU A 22 -11.79 16.55 -22.49
CA LEU A 22 -11.20 16.07 -21.23
C LEU A 22 -11.42 14.58 -21.01
N PHE A 23 -12.63 14.07 -21.27
CA PHE A 23 -12.95 12.65 -21.12
C PHE A 23 -12.22 11.78 -22.14
N GLN A 24 -12.12 12.21 -23.39
CA GLN A 24 -11.33 11.52 -24.42
C GLN A 24 -9.84 11.47 -24.06
N ASN A 25 -9.30 12.57 -23.53
CA ASN A 25 -7.92 12.61 -23.04
C ASN A 25 -7.71 11.66 -21.87
N PHE A 26 -8.65 11.63 -20.91
CA PHE A 26 -8.57 10.73 -19.77
C PHE A 26 -8.66 9.25 -20.18
N LEU A 27 -9.55 8.90 -21.11
CA LEU A 27 -9.64 7.55 -21.69
C LEU A 27 -8.34 7.15 -22.40
N SER A 28 -7.71 8.05 -23.14
CA SER A 28 -6.40 7.82 -23.77
C SER A 28 -5.30 7.54 -22.73
N LEU A 29 -5.33 8.24 -21.59
CA LEU A 29 -4.41 7.99 -20.48
C LEU A 29 -4.68 6.63 -19.83
N LEU A 30 -5.94 6.25 -19.60
CA LEU A 30 -6.30 4.92 -19.08
C LEU A 30 -5.83 3.80 -20.02
N ASN A 31 -6.00 3.95 -21.34
CA ASN A 31 -5.53 2.95 -22.31
C ASN A 31 -3.99 2.84 -22.32
N LYS A 32 -3.27 3.94 -22.12
CA LYS A 32 -1.80 3.93 -21.97
C LYS A 32 -1.40 3.29 -20.64
N GLU A 33 -2.11 3.59 -19.56
CA GLU A 33 -1.92 2.99 -18.25
C GLU A 33 -2.16 1.48 -18.31
N GLU A 34 -3.25 1.01 -18.94
CA GLU A 34 -3.53 -0.41 -19.13
C GLU A 34 -2.37 -1.12 -19.85
N ARG A 35 -1.84 -0.53 -20.93
CA ARG A 35 -0.66 -1.07 -21.63
C ARG A 35 0.56 -1.14 -20.72
N LEU A 36 0.82 -0.11 -19.93
CA LEU A 36 1.92 -0.13 -18.96
C LEU A 36 1.70 -1.16 -17.84
N LEU A 37 0.45 -1.35 -17.38
CA LEU A 37 0.07 -2.37 -16.40
C LEU A 37 0.13 -3.79 -16.98
N LEU A 38 -0.04 -3.95 -18.29
CA LEU A 38 0.14 -5.23 -19.01
C LEU A 38 1.63 -5.54 -19.23
N VAL A 39 2.47 -4.52 -19.46
CA VAL A 39 3.92 -4.65 -19.59
C VAL A 39 4.62 -4.78 -18.25
N LEU A 40 4.06 -4.22 -17.17
CA LEU A 40 4.44 -4.55 -15.80
C LEU A 40 4.40 -6.07 -15.69
N ASP A 41 5.51 -6.65 -15.24
CA ASP A 41 5.68 -8.09 -15.10
C ASP A 41 4.69 -8.61 -14.05
N ARG A 42 3.43 -8.82 -14.46
CA ARG A 42 2.34 -9.28 -13.58
C ARG A 42 2.70 -10.62 -12.97
N GLN A 43 3.40 -11.45 -13.74
CA GLN A 43 3.91 -12.73 -13.25
C GLN A 43 4.99 -12.49 -12.19
N GLY A 44 5.99 -11.67 -12.45
CA GLY A 44 7.02 -11.33 -11.47
C GLY A 44 6.49 -10.64 -10.21
N VAL A 45 5.48 -9.77 -10.33
CA VAL A 45 4.81 -9.16 -9.17
C VAL A 45 4.04 -10.20 -8.37
N ALA A 46 3.32 -11.12 -9.04
CA ALA A 46 2.63 -12.23 -8.39
C ALA A 46 3.61 -13.18 -7.70
N ASP A 47 4.66 -13.64 -8.38
CA ASP A 47 5.70 -14.52 -7.85
C ASP A 47 6.42 -13.89 -6.64
N ILE A 48 6.73 -12.60 -6.70
CA ILE A 48 7.35 -11.87 -5.59
C ILE A 48 6.36 -11.70 -4.43
N THR A 49 5.07 -11.57 -4.71
CA THR A 49 4.03 -11.48 -3.67
C THR A 49 3.88 -12.81 -2.96
N GLU A 50 3.80 -13.91 -3.69
CA GLU A 50 3.75 -15.26 -3.13
C GLU A 50 4.99 -15.54 -2.25
N LYS A 51 6.20 -15.19 -2.74
CA LYS A 51 7.43 -15.32 -1.94
C LYS A 51 7.40 -14.48 -0.67
N LYS A 52 6.83 -13.26 -0.72
CA LYS A 52 6.68 -12.42 0.48
C LYS A 52 5.71 -13.04 1.48
N GLU A 53 4.60 -13.61 1.03
CA GLU A 53 3.64 -14.33 1.88
C GLU A 53 4.30 -15.50 2.59
N GLN A 54 5.04 -16.34 1.85
CA GLN A 54 5.80 -17.46 2.42
C GLN A 54 6.83 -17.01 3.47
N VAL A 55 7.54 -15.89 3.21
CA VAL A 55 8.49 -15.32 4.17
C VAL A 55 7.77 -14.75 5.40
N LEU A 56 6.63 -14.08 5.22
CA LEU A 56 5.81 -13.57 6.32
C LEU A 56 5.32 -14.69 7.23
N ASP A 57 4.86 -15.81 6.67
CA ASP A 57 4.47 -16.99 7.45
C ASP A 57 5.64 -17.53 8.28
N GLY A 58 6.84 -17.55 7.68
CA GLY A 58 8.07 -17.88 8.38
C GLY A 58 8.37 -16.91 9.53
N MET A 59 8.27 -15.60 9.30
CA MET A 59 8.49 -14.57 10.31
C MET A 59 7.51 -14.71 11.49
N HIS A 60 6.22 -14.90 11.23
CA HIS A 60 5.21 -15.10 12.28
C HIS A 60 5.50 -16.36 13.09
N ARG A 61 5.87 -17.46 12.44
CA ARG A 61 6.22 -18.71 13.12
C ARG A 61 7.41 -18.52 14.06
N TYR A 62 8.47 -17.85 13.60
CA TYR A 62 9.64 -17.59 14.43
C TYR A 62 9.34 -16.60 15.56
N GLU A 63 8.53 -15.58 15.32
CA GLU A 63 8.07 -14.68 16.38
C GLU A 63 7.35 -15.46 17.48
N GLN A 64 6.39 -16.33 17.13
CA GLN A 64 5.68 -17.17 18.09
C GLN A 64 6.62 -18.13 18.84
N GLN A 65 7.58 -18.75 18.14
CA GLN A 65 8.58 -19.62 18.77
C GLN A 65 9.48 -18.87 19.74
N VAL A 66 9.98 -17.69 19.34
CA VAL A 66 10.81 -16.83 20.20
C VAL A 66 10.03 -16.40 21.43
N MET A 67 8.76 -16.00 21.27
CA MET A 67 7.89 -15.65 22.39
C MET A 67 7.65 -16.87 23.30
N GLY A 68 7.43 -18.07 22.74
CA GLY A 68 7.28 -19.30 23.52
C GLY A 68 8.52 -19.63 24.35
N VAL A 69 9.71 -19.57 23.75
CA VAL A 69 10.98 -19.79 24.45
C VAL A 69 11.23 -18.71 25.51
N MET A 70 10.93 -17.45 25.19
CA MET A 70 11.06 -16.35 26.15
C MET A 70 10.15 -16.57 27.36
N HIS A 71 8.90 -16.99 27.17
CA HIS A 71 7.98 -17.30 28.28
C HIS A 71 8.51 -18.44 29.16
N GLN A 72 9.12 -19.47 28.57
CA GLN A 72 9.72 -20.58 29.31
C GLN A 72 10.93 -20.14 30.14
N LEU A 73 11.77 -19.25 29.59
CA LEU A 73 13.01 -18.81 30.23
C LEU A 73 12.82 -17.70 31.26
N ALA A 74 11.85 -16.80 31.03
CA ALA A 74 11.65 -15.60 31.83
C ALA A 74 10.51 -15.72 32.87
N GLY A 75 9.70 -16.79 32.78
CA GLY A 75 8.48 -16.94 33.57
C GLY A 75 7.38 -15.97 33.14
N SER A 76 6.19 -16.13 33.72
CA SER A 76 5.00 -15.29 33.40
C SER A 76 5.14 -13.81 33.79
N GLU A 77 6.17 -13.44 34.56
CA GLU A 77 6.37 -12.07 35.07
C GLU A 77 7.04 -11.13 34.04
N HIS A 78 7.66 -11.66 32.98
CA HIS A 78 8.35 -10.88 31.95
C HIS A 78 7.55 -10.78 30.64
N GLN A 79 6.24 -10.55 30.72
CA GLN A 79 5.38 -10.35 29.54
C GLN A 79 5.74 -9.09 28.71
N GLY A 80 6.65 -8.24 29.20
CA GLY A 80 7.06 -7.01 28.54
C GLY A 80 8.43 -7.12 27.85
N HIS A 81 8.40 -7.12 26.52
CA HIS A 81 9.51 -6.86 25.60
C HIS A 81 10.81 -7.68 25.77
N LEU A 82 11.03 -8.61 24.83
CA LEU A 82 12.25 -9.41 24.65
C LEU A 82 13.55 -8.60 24.79
N GLY A 83 13.60 -7.38 24.23
CA GLY A 83 14.77 -6.51 24.33
C GLY A 83 15.06 -6.00 25.74
N GLY A 84 14.03 -5.78 26.56
CA GLY A 84 14.18 -5.42 27.97
C GLY A 84 14.68 -6.59 28.79
N TRP A 85 14.13 -7.78 28.55
CA TRP A 85 14.57 -9.02 29.19
C TRP A 85 16.03 -9.35 28.86
N LEU A 86 16.42 -9.35 27.59
CA LEU A 86 17.79 -9.68 27.16
C LEU A 86 18.87 -8.78 27.77
N ARG A 87 18.54 -7.51 28.09
CA ARG A 87 19.47 -6.57 28.74
C ARG A 87 19.70 -6.86 30.22
N ASN A 88 18.74 -7.48 30.88
CA ASN A 88 18.74 -7.70 32.33
C ASN A 88 19.23 -9.10 32.73
N VAL A 89 19.46 -10.00 31.77
CA VAL A 89 19.90 -11.37 32.03
C VAL A 89 21.44 -11.42 32.12
N PRO A 90 22.03 -11.80 33.28
CA PRO A 90 23.48 -11.93 33.45
C PRO A 90 23.96 -13.27 32.89
N HIS A 91 23.84 -13.46 31.57
CA HIS A 91 24.24 -14.70 30.90
C HIS A 91 25.07 -14.40 29.65
N ARG A 92 26.17 -15.13 29.45
CA ARG A 92 27.10 -14.89 28.31
C ARG A 92 26.41 -14.96 26.94
N HIS A 93 25.37 -15.77 26.81
CA HIS A 93 24.60 -15.89 25.57
C HIS A 93 23.57 -14.76 25.39
N ALA A 94 23.22 -14.02 26.44
CA ALA A 94 22.29 -12.88 26.37
C ALA A 94 22.91 -11.69 25.62
N VAL A 95 24.24 -11.48 25.73
CA VAL A 95 24.94 -10.42 24.98
C VAL A 95 24.84 -10.66 23.47
N SER A 96 25.15 -11.88 23.02
CA SER A 96 25.06 -12.24 21.60
C SER A 96 23.61 -12.19 21.07
N ALA A 97 22.64 -12.70 21.84
CA ALA A 97 21.22 -12.62 21.48
C ALA A 97 20.73 -11.16 21.42
N ASN A 98 21.21 -10.30 22.32
CA ASN A 98 20.88 -8.87 22.32
C ASN A 98 21.45 -8.16 21.09
N THR A 99 22.67 -8.50 20.64
CA THR A 99 23.23 -7.98 19.38
C THR A 99 22.36 -8.36 18.18
N ILE A 100 22.02 -9.65 18.05
CA ILE A 100 21.14 -10.16 16.98
C ILE A 100 19.78 -9.45 17.03
N PHE A 101 19.22 -9.25 18.23
CA PHE A 101 17.95 -8.55 18.39
C PHE A 101 18.01 -7.09 17.91
N HIS A 102 19.12 -6.37 18.16
CA HIS A 102 19.30 -5.01 17.62
C HIS A 102 19.43 -5.00 16.09
N GLU A 103 20.11 -5.97 15.50
CA GLU A 103 20.19 -6.12 14.04
C GLU A 103 18.80 -6.39 13.43
N LEU A 104 17.99 -7.22 14.08
CA LEU A 104 16.60 -7.47 13.69
C LEU A 104 15.74 -6.19 13.72
N ILE A 105 15.89 -5.33 14.74
CA ILE A 105 15.20 -4.03 14.77
C ILE A 105 15.58 -3.18 13.56
N GLY A 106 16.86 -3.13 13.20
CA GLY A 106 17.34 -2.41 12.02
C GLY A 106 16.75 -2.96 10.71
N LEU A 107 16.58 -4.27 10.59
CA LEU A 107 15.92 -4.90 9.44
C LEU A 107 14.42 -4.58 9.39
N ILE A 108 13.73 -4.62 10.53
CA ILE A 108 12.30 -4.28 10.63
C ILE A 108 12.04 -2.85 10.16
N GLN A 109 12.87 -1.89 10.57
CA GLN A 109 12.75 -0.49 10.12
C GLN A 109 12.88 -0.37 8.60
N LYS A 110 13.89 -1.01 8.01
CA LYS A 110 14.09 -1.02 6.54
C LYS A 110 12.90 -1.65 5.81
N ILE A 111 12.36 -2.75 6.33
CA ILE A 111 11.17 -3.41 5.79
C ILE A 111 9.95 -2.47 5.85
N GLN A 112 9.74 -1.79 6.98
CA GLN A 112 8.63 -0.83 7.13
C GLN A 112 8.74 0.35 6.17
N GLU A 113 9.93 0.95 6.05
CA GLU A 113 10.18 2.05 5.11
C GLU A 113 9.91 1.64 3.67
N GLN A 114 10.42 0.47 3.25
CA GLN A 114 10.20 -0.03 1.91
C GLN A 114 8.74 -0.44 1.67
N GLY A 115 8.08 -1.04 2.67
CA GLY A 115 6.66 -1.37 2.65
C GLY A 115 5.80 -0.12 2.41
N LYS A 116 6.04 0.97 3.14
CA LYS A 116 5.34 2.25 2.96
C LYS A 116 5.54 2.85 1.57
N LYS A 117 6.76 2.77 1.02
CA LYS A 117 7.03 3.21 -0.36
C LYS A 117 6.21 2.41 -1.36
N ASN A 118 6.22 1.08 -1.24
CA ASN A 118 5.44 0.21 -2.12
C ASN A 118 3.93 0.48 -2.01
N GLU A 119 3.43 0.65 -0.79
CA GLU A 119 2.02 0.94 -0.51
C GLU A 119 1.57 2.30 -1.08
N SER A 120 2.42 3.33 -1.00
CA SER A 120 2.17 4.64 -1.59
C SER A 120 2.03 4.58 -3.11
N LEU A 121 2.90 3.82 -3.77
CA LEU A 121 2.84 3.61 -5.22
C LEU A 121 1.52 2.93 -5.63
N ILE A 122 1.12 1.86 -4.92
CA ILE A 122 -0.13 1.15 -5.19
C ILE A 122 -1.34 2.06 -4.97
N ARG A 123 -1.41 2.77 -3.84
CA ARG A 123 -2.54 3.66 -3.50
C ARG A 123 -2.70 4.81 -4.48
N ARG A 124 -1.59 5.43 -4.92
CA ARG A 124 -1.62 6.55 -5.86
C ARG A 124 -2.28 6.14 -7.18
N THR A 125 -1.95 4.97 -7.70
CA THR A 125 -2.54 4.44 -8.93
C THR A 125 -4.03 4.14 -8.75
N GLN A 126 -4.43 3.54 -7.62
CA GLN A 126 -5.83 3.21 -7.34
C GLN A 126 -6.74 4.43 -7.14
N HIS A 127 -6.23 5.50 -6.51
CA HIS A 127 -7.00 6.70 -6.19
C HIS A 127 -7.50 7.43 -7.44
N VAL A 128 -6.64 7.63 -8.44
CA VAL A 128 -6.99 8.37 -9.66
C VAL A 128 -8.09 7.66 -10.45
N VAL A 129 -8.01 6.33 -10.54
CA VAL A 129 -9.03 5.51 -11.21
C VAL A 129 -10.37 5.58 -10.45
N ARG A 130 -10.33 5.47 -9.10
CA ARG A 130 -11.54 5.52 -8.28
C ARG A 130 -12.26 6.88 -8.35
N GLU A 131 -11.52 7.98 -8.28
CA GLU A 131 -12.10 9.32 -8.39
C GLU A 131 -12.69 9.57 -9.78
N ALA A 132 -12.03 9.10 -10.84
CA ALA A 132 -12.56 9.20 -12.20
C ALA A 132 -13.86 8.41 -12.38
N ILE A 133 -13.91 7.18 -11.85
CA ILE A 133 -15.11 6.36 -11.83
C ILE A 133 -16.24 7.08 -11.09
N ASN A 134 -15.97 7.60 -9.89
CA ASN A 134 -16.96 8.31 -9.08
C ASN A 134 -17.49 9.55 -9.84
N LEU A 135 -16.61 10.36 -10.43
CA LEU A 135 -17.00 11.57 -11.14
C LEU A 135 -17.88 11.30 -12.38
N ILE A 136 -17.62 10.22 -13.11
CA ILE A 136 -18.48 9.78 -14.22
C ILE A 136 -19.84 9.32 -13.70
N TYR A 137 -19.88 8.54 -12.62
CA TYR A 137 -21.13 8.01 -12.07
C TYR A 137 -22.03 9.08 -11.42
N THR A 138 -21.48 9.99 -10.60
CA THR A 138 -22.28 11.03 -9.92
C THR A 138 -22.44 12.32 -10.72
N GLY A 139 -21.46 12.71 -11.53
CA GLY A 139 -21.47 13.99 -12.26
C GLY A 139 -22.34 14.01 -13.52
N LEU A 140 -22.52 12.86 -14.17
CA LEU A 140 -23.31 12.74 -15.40
C LEU A 140 -24.72 12.17 -15.18
N GLY A 141 -25.03 11.69 -13.98
CA GLY A 141 -26.29 11.01 -13.70
C GLY A 141 -26.50 9.71 -14.49
N THR A 142 -25.42 9.06 -14.94
CA THR A 142 -25.45 7.83 -15.77
C THR A 142 -25.34 6.55 -14.93
N GLY A 143 -25.69 6.60 -13.65
CA GLY A 143 -25.84 5.39 -12.84
C GLY A 143 -26.91 4.44 -13.40
N PRO A 144 -26.89 3.15 -13.04
CA PRO A 144 -27.94 2.20 -13.42
C PRO A 144 -29.32 2.63 -12.92
#